data_AF-A0A132NFR1-F1
#
_entry.id   AF-A0A132NFR1-F1
#
_cell.length_a   1.000
_cell.length_b   1.000
_cell.length_c   1.000
_cell.angle_alpha   90.00
_cell.angle_beta   90.00
_cell.angle_gamma   90.00
#
_symmetry.space_group_name_H-M   'P 1'
#
loop_
_entity.id
_entity.type
_entity.pdbx_description
1 polymer ?
#
loop_
_entity_poly.entity_id
_entity_poly.type
_entity_poly.pdbx_seq_one_letter_code
_entity_poly.pdbx_strand_id
1 'polypeptide(L)' 'MMSAHVLKNPAVLAGTLAVLAALFALFATLLDQGQLLTPVLGKAAQTANYLHEFTHDGRHLLGAPCH' A
#
# COMPACT_ATOMS: atom_id res chain seq x y z
N MET A 1 -19.63 -14.23 5.82
CA MET A 1 -18.94 -14.01 7.10
C MET A 1 -17.94 -15.13 7.30
N MET A 2 -16.65 -14.84 7.50
CA MET A 2 -15.65 -15.88 7.74
C MET A 2 -15.74 -16.34 9.21
N SER A 3 -15.85 -17.65 9.46
CA SER A 3 -16.01 -18.16 10.83
C SER A 3 -14.75 -17.88 11.65
N ALA A 4 -14.90 -17.43 12.90
CA ALA A 4 -13.78 -17.08 13.78
C ALA A 4 -12.81 -18.25 14.03
N HIS A 5 -13.23 -19.49 13.79
CA HIS A 5 -12.37 -20.68 13.83
C HIS A 5 -11.30 -20.68 12.72
N VAL A 6 -11.55 -20.04 11.57
CA VAL A 6 -10.63 -19.99 10.42
C VAL A 6 -9.38 -19.16 10.75
N LEU A 7 -9.56 -18.02 11.43
CA LEU A 7 -8.47 -17.13 11.87
C LEU A 7 -7.61 -17.71 13.01
N LYS A 8 -8.06 -18.79 13.67
CA LYS A 8 -7.27 -19.52 14.68
C LYS A 8 -6.23 -20.47 14.05
N ASN A 9 -6.32 -20.76 12.75
CA ASN A 9 -5.28 -21.50 12.05
C ASN A 9 -4.10 -20.54 11.77
N PRO A 10 -2.88 -20.80 12.29
CA PRO A 10 -1.76 -19.88 12.15
C PRO A 10 -1.33 -19.66 10.70
N ALA A 11 -1.47 -20.67 9.83
CA ALA A 11 -1.16 -20.52 8.41
C ALA A 11 -2.17 -19.61 7.68
N VAL A 12 -3.46 -19.69 8.03
CA VAL A 12 -4.50 -18.84 7.46
C VAL A 12 -4.38 -17.41 7.98
N LEU A 13 -4.05 -17.22 9.26
CA LEU A 13 -3.77 -15.91 9.83
C LEU A 13 -2.55 -15.26 9.15
N ALA A 14 -1.43 -15.98 9.02
CA ALA A 14 -0.24 -15.49 8.34
C ALA A 14 -0.51 -15.14 6.87
N GLY A 15 -1.20 -16.00 6.12
CA GLY A 15 -1.60 -15.73 4.74
C GLY A 15 -2.51 -14.50 4.62
N THR A 16 -3.48 -14.34 5.52
CA THR A 16 -4.37 -13.17 5.57
C THR A 16 -3.58 -11.88 5.82
N LEU A 17 -2.67 -11.90 6.80
CA LEU A 17 -1.81 -10.75 7.13
C LEU A 17 -0.87 -10.40 5.97
N ALA A 18 -0.30 -11.39 5.28
CA ALA A 18 0.56 -11.18 4.12
C ALA A 18 -0.20 -10.52 2.95
N VAL A 19 -1.43 -10.96 2.65
CA VAL A 19 -2.27 -10.34 1.63
C VAL A 19 -2.65 -8.90 2.01
N LEU A 20 -3.04 -8.66 3.27
CA LEU A 20 -3.34 -7.30 3.74
C LEU A 20 -2.12 -6.37 3.67
N ALA A 21 -0.93 -6.86 4.04
CA ALA A 21 0.32 -6.11 3.91
C ALA A 21 0.67 -5.79 2.45
N ALA A 22 0.46 -6.74 1.53
CA ALA A 22 0.69 -6.52 0.10
C ALA A 22 -0.29 -5.48 -0.50
N LEU A 23 -1.58 -5.55 -0.14
CA LEU A 23 -2.58 -4.57 -0.55
C LEU A 23 -2.28 -3.17 0.03
N PHE A 24 -1.84 -3.11 1.29
CA PHE A 24 -1.40 -1.86 1.92
C PHE A 24 -0.15 -1.28 1.25
N ALA A 25 0.83 -2.12 0.89
CA ALA A 25 2.02 -1.67 0.17
C ALA A 25 1.68 -1.15 -1.24
N LEU A 26 0.77 -1.80 -1.95
CA LEU A 26 0.25 -1.31 -3.24
C LEU A 26 -0.49 0.03 -3.10
N PHE A 27 -1.32 0.18 -2.07
CA PHE A 27 -1.98 1.47 -1.77
C PHE A 27 -0.95 2.56 -1.44
N ALA A 28 0.03 2.24 -0.59
CA ALA A 28 1.06 3.19 -0.13
C ALA A 28 2.04 3.59 -1.24
N THR A 29 2.26 2.79 -2.29
CA THR A 29 3.04 3.23 -3.44
C THR A 29 2.17 3.98 -4.45
N LEU A 30 1.07 3.36 -4.90
CA LEU A 30 0.25 3.89 -5.98
C LEU A 30 -0.49 5.19 -5.61
N LEU A 31 -0.87 5.41 -4.34
CA LEU A 31 -1.73 6.55 -3.96
C LEU A 31 -1.07 7.58 -3.05
N ASP A 32 -0.08 7.20 -2.23
CA ASP A 32 0.51 8.12 -1.25
C ASP A 32 1.35 9.23 -1.90
N GLN A 33 0.92 10.49 -1.71
CA GLN A 33 1.68 11.67 -2.14
C GLN A 33 2.81 12.04 -1.16
N GLY A 34 3.22 11.10 -0.30
CA GLY A 34 4.23 11.29 0.74
C GLY A 34 3.64 11.53 2.14
N GLN A 35 2.34 11.29 2.34
CA GLN A 35 1.68 11.52 3.64
C GLN A 35 2.15 10.52 4.69
N LEU A 36 2.42 9.26 4.31
CA LEU A 36 2.94 8.26 5.24
C LEU A 36 4.31 8.64 5.82
N LEU A 37 5.18 9.24 5.01
CA LEU A 37 6.55 9.58 5.41
C LEU A 37 6.73 11.04 5.85
N THR A 38 5.74 11.91 5.64
CA THR A 38 5.76 13.32 6.10
C THR A 38 6.10 13.46 7.61
N PRO A 39 5.61 12.61 8.54
CA PRO A 39 5.99 12.70 9.96
C PRO A 39 7.48 12.44 10.26
N VAL A 40 8.20 11.77 9.35
CA VAL A 40 9.60 11.36 9.55
C VAL A 40 10.57 12.18 8.68
N LEU A 41 10.19 12.46 7.43
CA LEU A 41 11.03 13.15 6.44
C LEU A 41 10.58 14.59 6.15
N GLY A 42 9.47 15.04 6.76
CA GLY A 42 8.90 16.36 6.53
C GLY A 42 8.55 16.59 5.05
N LYS A 43 8.81 17.81 4.56
CA LYS A 43 8.53 18.19 3.16
C LYS A 43 9.22 17.32 2.12
N ALA A 44 10.37 16.70 2.44
CA ALA A 44 11.09 15.84 1.51
C ALA A 44 10.25 14.62 1.07
N ALA A 45 9.35 14.12 1.93
CA ALA A 45 8.43 13.04 1.58
C ALA A 45 7.51 13.39 0.40
N GLN A 46 7.15 14.67 0.24
CA GLN A 46 6.24 15.16 -0.80
C GLN A 46 7.02 15.64 -2.03
N THR A 47 8.16 16.30 -1.84
CA THR A 47 8.92 16.91 -2.95
C THR A 47 9.96 15.99 -3.60
N ALA A 48 10.32 14.88 -2.96
CA ALA A 48 11.26 13.88 -3.48
C ALA A 48 10.61 12.48 -3.55
N ASN A 49 9.31 12.45 -3.87
CA ASN A 49 8.50 11.24 -3.86
C ASN A 49 8.67 10.37 -5.13
N TYR A 50 9.92 10.05 -5.48
CA TYR A 50 10.25 9.33 -6.73
C TYR A 50 9.56 7.97 -6.84
N LEU A 51 9.25 7.32 -5.71
CA LEU A 51 8.54 6.05 -5.67
C LEU A 51 7.06 6.22 -6.06
N HIS A 52 6.44 7.34 -5.68
CA HIS A 52 5.10 7.69 -6.14
C HIS A 52 5.10 7.94 -7.64
N GLU A 53 5.94 8.85 -8.15
CA GLU A 53 5.96 9.20 -9.59
C GLU A 53 6.20 7.96 -10.47
N PHE A 54 7.15 7.10 -10.11
CA PHE A 54 7.41 5.85 -10.83
C PHE A 54 6.21 4.89 -10.83
N THR A 55 5.48 4.79 -9.71
CA THR A 55 4.29 3.93 -9.64
C THR A 55 3.03 4.61 -10.18
N HIS A 56 3.02 5.94 -10.30
CA HIS A 56 1.99 6.74 -10.96
C HIS A 56 1.96 6.46 -12.46
N ASP A 57 3.12 6.34 -13.12
CA ASP A 57 3.22 5.81 -14.49
C ASP A 57 2.65 4.39 -14.60
N GLY A 58 2.90 3.56 -13.58
CA GLY A 58 2.28 2.24 -13.43
C GLY A 58 0.74 2.28 -13.35
N ARG A 59 0.14 3.30 -12.72
CA ARG A 59 -1.34 3.47 -12.67
C ARG A 59 -1.90 3.70 -14.07
N HIS A 60 -1.27 4.59 -14.85
CA HIS A 60 -1.67 4.86 -16.23
C HIS A 60 -1.60 3.60 -17.11
N LEU A 61 -0.53 2.82 -16.98
CA LEU A 61 -0.37 1.55 -17.72
C LEU A 61 -1.42 0.50 -17.32
N LEU A 62 -1.78 0.42 -16.03
CA LEU A 62 -2.70 -0.57 -15.49
C LEU A 62 -4.17 -0.11 -15.47
N GLY A 63 -4.48 1.10 -15.94
CA GLY A 63 -5.83 1.68 -15.89
C GLY A 63 -6.35 1.90 -14.46
N ALA A 64 -5.47 2.03 -13.47
CA ALA A 64 -5.85 2.23 -12.07
C ALA A 64 -6.31 3.68 -11.83
N PRO A 65 -7.34 3.94 -11.01
CA PRO A 65 -7.89 5.29 -10.82
C PRO A 65 -6.82 6.29 -10.35
N CYS A 66 -6.57 7.35 -11.14
CA CYS A 66 -5.66 8.44 -10.86
C CYS A 66 -6.43 9.73 -10.52
N HIS A 67 -6.27 10.17 -9.26
CA HIS A 67 -6.84 11.36 -8.58
C HIS A 67 -8.23 11.86 -9.05
#